data_AF-A0A349CKF7-F1
#
_entry.id   AF-A0A349CKF7-F1
#
_cell.length_a   1.000
_cell.length_b   1.000
_cell.length_c   1.000
_cell.angle_alpha   90.00
_cell.angle_beta   90.00
_cell.angle_gamma   90.00
#
_symmetry.space_group_name_H-M   'P 1'
#
loop_
_entity.id
_entity.type
_entity.pdbx_description
1 polymer ?
#
loop_
_entity_poly.entity_id
_entity_poly.type
_entity_poly.pdbx_seq_one_letter_code
_entity_poly.pdbx_strand_id
1 'polypeptide(L)'
;GSDINDLSNKAALPLAIVIEVAGNKMQPDYEPVLEKQIHRILNRIQGVMHTGQRDMACLRISKSIEKKGFTLRHIGVILCQKLHEDFERIIDKIQIKIYTEENSVTEILNEVKPVYTQRDAR
;
A
#
# COMPACT_ATOMS: atom_id res chain seq x y z
N GLY A 1 -2.40 -5.86 -13.73
CA GLY A 1 -3.26 -6.60 -12.79
C GLY A 1 -4.70 -6.16 -12.86
N SER A 2 -5.60 -7.04 -12.42
CA SER A 2 -7.05 -6.82 -12.32
C SER A 2 -7.40 -5.75 -11.28
N ASP A 3 -8.42 -4.95 -11.56
CA ASP A 3 -8.96 -3.95 -10.63
C ASP A 3 -10.13 -4.54 -9.82
N ILE A 4 -10.64 -3.79 -8.83
CA ILE A 4 -11.75 -4.22 -7.97
C ILE A 4 -13.02 -4.54 -8.77
N ASN A 5 -13.26 -3.82 -9.86
CA ASN A 5 -14.46 -4.00 -10.70
C ASN A 5 -14.46 -5.31 -11.50
N ASP A 6 -13.30 -5.95 -11.69
CA ASP A 6 -13.19 -7.25 -12.35
C ASP A 6 -13.50 -8.43 -11.39
N LEU A 7 -13.84 -8.15 -10.13
CA LEU A 7 -13.97 -9.14 -9.05
C LEU A 7 -15.36 -9.69 -8.84
N SER A 8 -16.21 -9.67 -9.86
CA SER A 8 -17.61 -10.11 -9.79
C SER A 8 -17.84 -11.48 -9.12
N ASN A 9 -16.80 -12.33 -8.96
CA ASN A 9 -16.85 -13.58 -8.19
C ASN A 9 -15.65 -13.91 -7.28
N LYS A 10 -14.66 -13.02 -7.07
CA LYS A 10 -13.49 -13.36 -6.25
C LYS A 10 -13.61 -12.82 -4.82
N ALA A 11 -13.68 -13.74 -3.84
CA ALA A 11 -13.76 -13.41 -2.42
C ALA A 11 -12.44 -12.84 -1.84
N ALA A 12 -11.30 -13.08 -2.51
CA ALA A 12 -9.99 -12.59 -2.11
C ALA A 12 -9.07 -12.44 -3.33
N LEU A 13 -8.14 -11.48 -3.24
CA LEU A 13 -7.07 -11.27 -4.21
C LEU A 13 -5.73 -11.18 -3.49
N PRO A 14 -4.64 -11.66 -4.10
CA PRO A 14 -3.30 -11.26 -3.71
C PRO A 14 -3.13 -9.76 -3.98
N LEU A 15 -2.53 -9.04 -3.04
CA LEU A 15 -2.32 -7.60 -3.14
C LEU A 15 -0.92 -7.27 -2.62
N ALA A 16 -0.15 -6.53 -3.42
CA ALA A 16 1.07 -5.87 -2.96
C ALA A 16 0.99 -4.38 -3.29
N ILE A 17 1.28 -3.54 -2.29
CA ILE A 17 1.36 -2.09 -2.44
C ILE A 17 2.83 -1.71 -2.27
N VAL A 18 3.47 -1.33 -3.36
CA VAL A 18 4.87 -0.87 -3.37
C VAL A 18 4.86 0.65 -3.46
N ILE A 19 5.48 1.28 -2.46
CA ILE A 19 5.60 2.74 -2.38
C ILE A 19 7.07 3.08 -2.56
N GLU A 20 7.39 3.68 -3.70
CA GLU A 20 8.71 4.19 -4.01
C GLU A 20 8.76 5.67 -3.63
N VAL A 21 9.71 6.01 -2.77
CA VAL A 21 9.90 7.38 -2.29
C VAL A 21 11.31 7.83 -2.63
N ALA A 22 11.44 9.06 -3.09
CA ALA A 22 12.72 9.70 -3.32
C ALA A 22 12.71 11.09 -2.68
N GLY A 23 13.77 11.41 -1.95
CA GLY A 23 13.92 12.73 -1.35
C GLY A 23 15.31 12.96 -0.79
N ASN A 24 15.79 14.20 -0.82
CA ASN A 24 17.15 14.53 -0.37
C ASN A 24 17.38 14.26 1.12
N LYS A 25 16.31 14.34 1.94
CA LYS A 25 16.36 14.07 3.38
C LYS A 25 15.80 12.69 3.74
N MET A 26 15.45 11.88 2.74
CA MET A 26 14.93 10.54 2.94
C MET A 26 16.07 9.63 3.41
N GLN A 27 15.80 8.89 4.48
CA GLN A 27 16.73 7.94 5.09
C GLN A 27 16.01 6.60 5.31
N PRO A 28 16.72 5.46 5.28
CA PRO A 28 16.13 4.15 5.50
C PRO A 28 15.34 4.05 6.83
N ASP A 29 15.75 4.80 7.85
CA ASP A 29 15.08 4.76 9.16
C ASP A 29 13.68 5.39 9.15
N TYR A 30 13.33 6.17 8.13
CA TYR A 30 11.97 6.69 7.95
C TYR A 30 11.01 5.69 7.31
N GLU A 31 11.52 4.64 6.65
CA GLU A 31 10.69 3.60 6.00
C GLU A 31 9.63 2.99 6.94
N PRO A 32 9.95 2.55 8.17
CA PRO A 32 8.93 2.02 9.10
C PRO A 32 7.94 3.08 9.58
N VAL A 33 8.32 4.36 9.59
CA VAL A 33 7.43 5.46 9.96
C VAL A 33 6.39 5.69 8.87
N LEU A 34 6.83 5.72 7.61
CA LEU A 34 5.95 5.84 6.44
C LEU A 34 5.01 4.64 6.32
N GLU A 35 5.53 3.43 6.49
CA GLU A 35 4.74 2.19 6.42
C GLU A 35 3.59 2.18 7.43
N LYS A 36 3.82 2.66 8.66
CA LYS A 36 2.78 2.77 9.69
C LYS A 36 1.67 3.76 9.31
N GLN A 37 1.95 4.80 8.53
CA GLN A 37 0.92 5.74 8.10
C GLN A 37 -0.05 5.14 7.10
N ILE A 38 0.37 4.15 6.29
CA ILE A 38 -0.50 3.45 5.34
C ILE A 38 -1.75 2.92 6.05
N HIS A 39 -1.57 2.26 7.20
CA HIS A 39 -2.68 1.74 7.99
C HIS A 39 -3.66 2.86 8.40
N ARG A 40 -3.16 4.00 8.88
CA ARG A 40 -3.99 5.12 9.31
C ARG A 40 -4.71 5.79 8.15
N ILE A 41 -4.01 6.00 7.03
CA ILE A 41 -4.57 6.66 5.85
C ILE A 41 -5.70 5.81 5.25
N LEU A 42 -5.48 4.50 5.08
CA LEU A 42 -6.47 3.60 4.48
C LEU A 42 -7.71 3.44 5.37
N ASN A 43 -7.54 3.35 6.69
CA ASN A 43 -8.67 3.24 7.63
C ASN A 43 -9.49 4.52 7.79
N ARG A 44 -9.02 5.67 7.27
CA ARG A 44 -9.82 6.90 7.21
C ARG A 44 -10.81 6.91 6.04
N ILE A 45 -10.66 5.99 5.08
CA ILE A 45 -11.57 5.88 3.94
C ILE A 45 -12.79 5.07 4.37
N GLN A 46 -13.97 5.69 4.30
CA GLN A 46 -15.21 5.01 4.67
C GLN A 46 -15.46 3.78 3.78
N GLY A 47 -15.51 2.60 4.39
CA GLY A 47 -15.76 1.34 3.67
C GLY A 47 -14.50 0.60 3.22
N VAL A 48 -13.31 1.11 3.55
CA VAL A 48 -12.04 0.40 3.44
C VAL A 48 -11.55 0.07 4.86
N MET A 49 -11.03 -1.14 5.03
CA MET A 49 -10.46 -1.59 6.30
C MET A 49 -9.11 -2.24 6.04
N HIS A 50 -8.05 -1.64 6.59
CA HIS A 50 -6.69 -2.15 6.55
C HIS A 50 -6.30 -2.70 7.93
N THR A 51 -5.82 -3.93 7.96
CA THR A 51 -5.36 -4.62 9.17
C THR A 51 -4.01 -5.29 8.92
N GLY A 52 -3.24 -5.51 9.99
CA GLY A 52 -1.91 -6.10 9.87
C GLY A 52 -0.84 -5.09 9.46
N GLN A 53 0.36 -5.61 9.20
CA GLN A 53 1.55 -4.84 8.83
C GLN A 53 2.43 -5.72 7.90
N ARG A 54 3.30 -5.09 7.10
CA ARG A 54 4.25 -5.77 6.21
C ARG A 54 3.53 -6.78 5.29
N ASP A 55 4.00 -8.02 5.27
CA ASP A 55 3.49 -9.15 4.51
C ASP A 55 2.20 -9.77 5.08
N MET A 56 1.85 -9.45 6.33
CA MET A 56 0.59 -9.87 6.95
C MET A 56 -0.54 -8.84 6.78
N ALA A 57 -0.32 -7.81 5.97
CA ALA A 57 -1.33 -6.78 5.71
C ALA A 57 -2.52 -7.35 4.91
N CYS A 58 -3.73 -7.05 5.38
CA CYS A 58 -4.98 -7.43 4.74
C CYS A 58 -5.85 -6.19 4.55
N LEU A 59 -6.29 -5.98 3.31
CA LEU A 59 -7.19 -4.90 2.92
C LEU A 59 -8.58 -5.46 2.58
N ARG A 60 -9.61 -4.94 3.21
CA ARG A 60 -11.02 -5.26 2.90
C ARG A 60 -11.72 -4.03 2.37
N ILE A 61 -12.54 -4.24 1.35
CA ILE A 61 -13.30 -3.18 0.68
C ILE A 61 -14.77 -3.57 0.71
N SER A 62 -15.62 -2.66 1.16
CA SER A 62 -17.04 -2.90 1.29
C SER A 62 -17.73 -2.80 -0.08
N LYS A 63 -18.72 -3.67 -0.34
CA LYS A 63 -19.53 -3.62 -1.57
C LYS A 63 -20.20 -2.25 -1.79
N SER A 64 -20.48 -1.53 -0.70
CA SER A 64 -21.09 -0.19 -0.77
C SER A 64 -20.20 0.86 -1.41
N ILE A 65 -18.88 0.79 -1.25
CA ILE A 65 -17.95 1.75 -1.86
C ILE A 65 -17.58 1.33 -3.30
N GLU A 66 -17.53 0.03 -3.57
CA GLU A 66 -17.39 -0.53 -4.92
C GLU A 66 -18.51 -0.03 -5.84
N LYS A 67 -19.78 -0.09 -5.39
CA LYS A 67 -20.93 0.44 -6.14
C LYS A 67 -20.85 1.94 -6.45
N LYS A 68 -20.03 2.70 -5.70
CA LYS A 68 -19.79 4.13 -5.94
C LYS A 68 -18.66 4.38 -6.96
N GLY A 69 -18.06 3.32 -7.52
CA GLY A 69 -16.98 3.41 -8.49
C GLY A 69 -15.58 3.48 -7.87
N PHE A 70 -15.41 3.03 -6.62
CA PHE A 70 -14.10 2.98 -5.99
C PHE A 70 -13.23 1.89 -6.62
N THR A 71 -11.96 2.22 -6.87
CA THR A 71 -10.99 1.37 -7.58
C THR A 71 -9.64 1.39 -6.87
N LEU A 72 -8.75 0.46 -7.19
CA LEU A 72 -7.40 0.41 -6.59
C LEU A 72 -6.61 1.68 -6.91
N ARG A 73 -6.87 2.30 -8.06
CA ARG A 73 -6.27 3.58 -8.44
C ARG A 73 -6.56 4.67 -7.41
N HIS A 74 -7.76 4.71 -6.83
CA HIS A 74 -8.10 5.69 -5.80
C HIS A 74 -7.24 5.50 -4.53
N ILE A 75 -6.96 4.25 -4.15
CA ILE A 75 -6.04 3.96 -3.03
C ILE A 75 -4.66 4.54 -3.33
N GLY A 76 -4.12 4.31 -4.53
CA GLY A 76 -2.83 4.85 -4.93
C GLY A 76 -2.79 6.38 -4.91
N VAL A 77 -3.85 7.05 -5.40
CA VAL A 77 -3.92 8.52 -5.37
C VAL A 77 -3.98 9.04 -3.93
N ILE A 78 -4.82 8.45 -3.08
CA ILE A 78 -4.98 8.88 -1.68
C ILE A 78 -3.67 8.70 -0.92
N LEU A 79 -3.01 7.54 -1.05
CA LEU A 79 -1.73 7.29 -0.40
C LEU A 79 -0.65 8.25 -0.88
N CYS A 80 -0.55 8.48 -2.19
CA CYS A 80 0.46 9.37 -2.75
C CYS A 80 0.28 10.80 -2.22
N GLN A 81 -0.95 11.31 -2.28
CA GLN A 81 -1.24 12.67 -1.84
C GLN A 81 -1.06 12.84 -0.33
N LYS A 82 -1.53 11.90 0.48
CA LYS A 82 -1.43 11.99 1.95
C LYS A 82 0.00 11.83 2.45
N LEU A 83 0.76 10.89 1.90
CA LEU A 83 2.17 10.74 2.27
C LEU A 83 3.00 11.96 1.84
N HIS A 84 2.71 12.55 0.68
CA HIS A 84 3.36 13.79 0.26
C HIS A 84 3.00 14.96 1.19
N GLU A 85 1.72 15.10 1.56
CA GLU A 85 1.24 16.16 2.47
C GLU A 85 1.86 16.04 3.88
N ASP A 86 1.91 14.82 4.42
CA ASP A 86 2.44 14.58 5.77
C ASP A 86 3.99 14.68 5.83
N PHE A 87 4.69 14.41 4.72
CA PHE A 87 6.16 14.31 4.66
C PHE A 87 6.80 15.21 3.60
N GLU A 88 6.17 16.34 3.25
CA GLU A 88 6.63 17.30 2.23
C GLU A 88 8.09 17.75 2.42
N ARG A 89 8.56 17.80 3.67
CA ARG A 89 9.94 18.21 3.98
C ARG A 89 10.99 17.14 3.76
N ILE A 90 10.57 15.88 3.62
CA ILE A 90 11.45 14.70 3.58
C ILE A 90 11.40 14.06 2.19
N ILE A 91 10.22 14.01 1.57
CA ILE A 91 9.97 13.32 0.32
C ILE A 91 9.76 14.33 -0.80
N ASP A 92 10.55 14.22 -1.87
CA ASP A 92 10.44 15.07 -3.07
C ASP A 92 9.55 14.43 -4.15
N LYS A 93 9.60 13.10 -4.30
CA LYS A 93 8.81 12.34 -5.28
C LYS A 93 8.29 11.04 -4.69
N ILE A 94 7.04 10.70 -5.02
CA ILE A 94 6.37 9.47 -4.61
C ILE A 94 5.79 8.78 -5.83
N GLN A 95 6.00 7.48 -5.93
CA GLN A 95 5.36 6.61 -6.90
C GLN A 95 4.74 5.42 -6.16
N ILE A 96 3.50 5.09 -6.52
CA ILE A 96 2.78 3.97 -5.94
C ILE A 96 2.45 2.97 -7.03
N LYS A 97 2.86 1.73 -6.81
CA LYS A 97 2.61 0.59 -7.68
C LYS A 97 1.76 -0.42 -6.92
N ILE A 98 0.61 -0.76 -7.49
CA ILE A 98 -0.31 -1.74 -6.91
C ILE A 98 -0.29 -2.96 -7.81
N TYR A 99 0.04 -4.11 -7.22
CA TYR A 99 0.09 -5.39 -7.90
C TYR A 99 -1.02 -6.29 -7.37
N THR A 100 -1.75 -6.89 -8.30
CA THR A 100 -2.86 -7.83 -8.02
C THR A 100 -2.68 -9.18 -8.70
N GLU A 101 -1.55 -9.37 -9.38
CA GLU A 101 -1.18 -10.62 -10.02
C GLU A 101 -0.36 -11.49 -9.06
N GLU A 102 -0.73 -12.76 -8.93
CA GLU A 102 -0.16 -13.68 -7.95
C GLU A 102 1.36 -13.86 -8.12
N ASN A 103 1.83 -13.98 -9.37
CA ASN A 103 3.26 -14.10 -9.67
C ASN A 103 4.03 -12.86 -9.21
N SER A 104 3.57 -11.66 -9.59
CA SER A 104 4.22 -10.41 -9.20
C SER A 104 4.20 -10.20 -7.67
N VAL A 105 3.09 -10.54 -7.02
CA VAL A 105 2.99 -10.45 -5.55
C VAL A 105 3.99 -11.40 -4.87
N THR A 106 4.15 -12.61 -5.40
CA THR A 106 5.10 -13.61 -4.86
C THR A 106 6.55 -13.19 -5.05
N GLU A 107 6.89 -12.62 -6.22
CA GLU A 107 8.22 -12.05 -6.49
C GLU A 107 8.55 -10.94 -5.49
N ILE A 108 7.64 -9.96 -5.33
CA ILE A 108 7.82 -8.86 -4.40
C ILE A 108 7.96 -9.37 -2.96
N LEU A 109 7.15 -10.36 -2.56
CA LEU A 109 7.24 -10.97 -1.22
C LEU A 109 8.63 -11.58 -0.96
N ASN A 110 9.27 -12.16 -1.96
CA ASN A 110 10.62 -12.71 -1.82
C ASN A 110 11.68 -11.61 -1.73
N GLU A 111 11.50 -10.49 -2.43
CA GLU A 111 12.40 -9.34 -2.35
C GLU A 111 12.33 -8.60 -1.00
N VAL A 112 11.13 -8.47 -0.42
CA VAL A 112 10.94 -7.69 0.83
C VAL A 112 11.30 -8.44 2.10
N LYS A 113 11.21 -9.78 2.11
CA LYS A 113 11.59 -10.63 3.26
C LYS A 113 13.00 -10.32 3.81
N PRO A 114 14.08 -10.31 3.01
CA PRO A 114 15.42 -10.01 3.53
C PRO A 114 15.53 -8.57 4.07
N VAL A 115 14.81 -7.61 3.48
CA VAL A 115 14.77 -6.21 3.96
C VAL A 115 14.14 -6.15 5.35
N TYR A 116 13.03 -6.85 5.58
CA TYR A 116 12.40 -6.91 6.90
C TYR A 116 13.30 -7.57 7.93
N THR A 117 13.97 -8.68 7.57
CA THR A 117 14.94 -9.33 8.46
C THR A 117 16.10 -8.41 8.82
N GLN A 118 16.64 -7.66 7.85
CA GLN A 118 17.72 -6.70 8.11
C GLN A 118 17.27 -5.56 9.01
N ARG A 119 16.03 -5.08 8.86
CA ARG A 119 15.45 -4.04 9.73
C ARG A 119 15.21 -4.54 11.15
N ASP A 120 14.73 -5.77 11.31
CA ASP A 120 14.47 -6.36 12.64
C ASP A 120 15.78 -6.69 13.40
N ALA A 121 16.91 -6.82 12.71
CA ALA A 121 18.23 -7.04 13.29
C ALA A 121 18.94 -5.76 13.77
N ARG A 122 18.35 -4.57 13.55
CA ARG A 122 18.90 -3.26 13.96
C ARG A 122 18.42 -2.81 15.33
#